data_AF-A0A5K0XLF5-F1
#
_entry.id   AF-A0A5K0XLF5-F1
#
_cell.length_a   1.000
_cell.length_b   1.000
_cell.length_c   1.000
_cell.angle_alpha   90.00
_cell.angle_beta   90.00
_cell.angle_gamma   90.00
#
_symmetry.space_group_name_H-M   'P 1'
#
loop_
_entity.id
_entity.type
_entity.pdbx_description
1 polymer ?
#
loop_
_entity_poly.entity_id
_entity_poly.type
_entity_poly.pdbx_seq_one_letter_code
_entity_poly.pdbx_strand_id
1 'polypeptide(L)' 'SKFEFQLRLQEFIELVRAEKNMRAVMYSRKYLSAWGATHMKELQRVMATLAFKSTTECATYK' A
#
# COMPACT_ATOMS: atom_id res chain seq x y z
N SER A 1 3.10 12.51 -12.46
CA SER A 1 2.50 13.68 -11.76
C SER A 1 2.28 13.29 -10.29
N LYS A 2 2.51 14.23 -9.35
CA LYS A 2 2.29 14.01 -7.91
C LYS A 2 0.84 13.61 -7.60
N PHE A 3 -0.12 14.20 -8.31
CA PHE A 3 -1.55 13.92 -8.12
C PHE A 3 -1.92 12.49 -8.51
N GLU A 4 -1.46 12.01 -9.68
CA GLU A 4 -1.70 10.62 -10.12
C GLU A 4 -1.16 9.63 -9.09
N PHE A 5 0.03 9.86 -8.55
CA PHE A 5 0.60 9.00 -7.52
C PHE A 5 -0.29 8.96 -6.27
N GLN A 6 -0.73 10.11 -5.77
CA GLN A 6 -1.62 10.18 -4.59
C GLN A 6 -2.97 9.49 -4.85
N LEU A 7 -3.55 9.64 -6.05
CA LEU A 7 -4.77 8.95 -6.43
C LEU A 7 -4.58 7.44 -6.39
N ARG A 8 -3.51 6.94 -7.03
CA ARG A 8 -3.23 5.50 -7.06
C ARG A 8 -2.96 4.93 -5.66
N LEU A 9 -2.30 5.71 -4.80
CA LEU A 9 -2.05 5.35 -3.41
C LEU A 9 -3.35 5.22 -2.62
N GLN A 10 -4.28 6.17 -2.80
CA GLN A 10 -5.59 6.12 -2.14
C GLN A 10 -6.41 4.91 -2.61
N GLU A 11 -6.46 4.64 -3.93
CA GLU A 11 -7.14 3.46 -4.48
C GLU A 11 -6.60 2.15 -3.88
N PHE A 12 -5.28 2.05 -3.69
CA PHE A 12 -4.67 0.89 -3.02
C PHE A 12 -5.13 0.78 -1.56
N ILE A 13 -5.13 1.88 -0.80
CA ILE A 13 -5.56 1.88 0.62
C ILE A 13 -7.01 1.42 0.74
N GLU A 14 -7.90 1.86 -0.15
CA GLU A 14 -9.31 1.43 -0.15
C GLU A 14 -9.45 -0.08 -0.46
N LEU A 15 -8.61 -0.63 -1.33
CA LEU A 15 -8.58 -2.09 -1.58
C LEU A 15 -8.15 -2.88 -0.34
N VAL A 16 -7.16 -2.37 0.41
CA VAL A 16 -6.70 -2.99 1.66
C VAL A 16 -7.77 -2.88 2.75
N ARG A 17 -8.42 -1.72 2.90
CA ARG A 17 -9.52 -1.51 3.86
C ARG A 17 -10.72 -2.42 3.59
N ALA A 18 -11.01 -2.69 2.31
CA ALA A 18 -12.07 -3.62 1.91
C ALA A 18 -11.67 -5.10 2.02
N GLU A 19 -10.51 -5.42 2.62
CA GLU A 19 -9.92 -6.76 2.74
C GLU A 19 -9.69 -7.48 1.39
N LYS A 20 -9.63 -6.74 0.28
CA LYS A 20 -9.42 -7.27 -1.07
C LYS A 20 -7.92 -7.45 -1.34
N ASN A 21 -7.21 -8.15 -0.47
CA ASN A 21 -5.74 -8.23 -0.45
C ASN A 21 -5.12 -8.68 -1.78
N MET A 22 -5.68 -9.72 -2.42
CA MET A 22 -5.19 -10.19 -3.72
C MET A 22 -5.32 -9.10 -4.80
N ARG A 23 -6.43 -8.35 -4.79
CA ARG A 23 -6.64 -7.23 -5.73
C ARG A 23 -5.69 -6.09 -5.42
N ALA A 24 -5.46 -5.76 -4.15
CA ALA A 24 -4.49 -4.75 -3.73
C ALA A 24 -3.07 -5.08 -4.21
N VAL A 25 -2.64 -6.36 -4.13
CA VAL A 25 -1.33 -6.82 -4.63
C VAL A 25 -1.21 -6.71 -6.15
N MET A 26 -2.24 -7.14 -6.90
CA MET A 26 -2.23 -7.00 -8.36
C MET A 26 -2.21 -5.52 -8.77
N TYR A 27 -2.99 -4.70 -8.07
CA TYR A 27 -3.10 -3.27 -8.30
C TYR A 27 -1.78 -2.54 -8.04
N SER A 28 -1.11 -2.83 -6.92
CA SER A 28 0.18 -2.20 -6.58
C SER A 28 1.27 -2.58 -7.59
N ARG A 29 1.32 -3.82 -8.05
CA ARG A 29 2.24 -4.24 -9.12
C ARG A 29 1.99 -3.51 -10.43
N LYS A 30 0.72 -3.30 -10.79
CA LYS A 30 0.32 -2.68 -12.06
C LYS A 30 0.59 -1.17 -12.08
N TYR A 31 0.21 -0.47 -11.03
CA TYR A 31 0.24 0.99 -11.02
C TYR A 31 1.40 1.54 -10.18
N LEU A 32 1.70 0.95 -9.03
CA LEU A 32 2.65 1.53 -8.07
C LEU A 32 4.13 1.17 -8.34
N SER A 33 4.40 0.15 -9.15
CA SER A 33 5.76 -0.31 -9.47
C SER A 33 6.63 0.78 -10.12
N ALA A 34 6.06 1.60 -11.00
CA ALA A 34 6.77 2.68 -11.69
C ALA A 34 7.26 3.80 -10.76
N TRP A 35 6.61 4.00 -9.61
CA TRP A 35 7.00 5.01 -8.61
C TRP A 35 8.02 4.51 -7.59
N GLY A 36 8.47 3.26 -7.71
CA GLY A 36 9.50 2.69 -6.84
C GLY A 36 10.72 3.60 -6.75
N ALA A 37 11.31 3.97 -7.88
CA ALA A 37 12.55 4.76 -7.91
C ALA A 37 12.46 6.14 -7.21
N THR A 38 11.27 6.72 -7.06
CA THR A 38 11.07 8.08 -6.54
C THR A 38 10.37 8.14 -5.19
N HIS A 39 9.54 7.15 -4.85
CA HIS A 39 8.66 7.17 -3.68
C HIS A 39 8.77 5.90 -2.80
N MET A 40 9.90 5.16 -2.86
CA MET A 40 10.07 3.89 -2.13
C MET A 40 9.67 3.95 -0.65
N LYS A 41 10.06 5.00 0.09
CA LYS A 41 9.77 5.11 1.53
C LYS A 41 8.27 5.15 1.82
N GLU A 42 7.53 5.90 1.00
CA GLU A 42 6.08 6.02 1.12
C GLU A 42 5.38 4.74 0.71
N LEU A 43 5.83 4.11 -0.39
CA LEU A 43 5.34 2.82 -0.84
C LEU A 43 5.57 1.72 0.21
N GLN A 44 6.73 1.64 0.84
CA GLN A 44 7.01 0.67 1.90
C GLN A 44 6.02 0.83 3.07
N ARG A 45 5.78 2.06 3.51
CA ARG A 45 4.84 2.35 4.60
C ARG A 45 3.41 1.94 4.24
N VAL A 46 2.97 2.22 3.03
CA VAL A 46 1.63 1.88 2.57
C VAL A 46 1.49 0.38 2.33
N MET A 47 2.49 -0.29 1.76
CA MET A 47 2.49 -1.74 1.57
C MET A 47 2.46 -2.51 2.89
N ALA A 48 3.04 -1.95 3.96
CA ALA A 48 2.97 -2.53 5.30
C ALA A 48 1.52 -2.66 5.81
N THR A 49 0.59 -1.79 5.35
CA THR A 49 -0.83 -1.88 5.75
C THR A 49 -1.52 -3.16 5.25
N LEU A 50 -0.94 -3.84 4.26
CA LEU A 50 -1.41 -5.14 3.79
C LEU A 50 -1.13 -6.25 4.82
N ALA A 51 -0.04 -6.12 5.58
CA ALA A 51 0.37 -7.10 6.59
C ALA A 51 -0.09 -6.71 8.00
N PHE A 52 -0.05 -5.42 8.32
CA PHE A 52 -0.43 -4.87 9.62
C PHE A 52 -1.77 -4.15 9.50
N LYS A 53 -2.85 -4.87 9.82
CA LYS A 53 -4.18 -4.27 9.98
C LYS A 53 -4.22 -3.40 11.25
N SER A 54 -5.15 -2.45 11.31
CA SER A 54 -5.40 -1.67 12.53
C SER A 54 -5.82 -2.51 13.74
N THR A 55 -6.24 -3.75 13.51
CA THR A 55 -6.59 -4.76 14.52
C THR A 55 -5.43 -5.68 14.87
N THR A 56 -4.21 -5.43 14.37
CA THR A 56 -3.06 -6.26 14.70
C THR A 56 -2.64 -6.02 16.15
N GLU A 57 -2.90 -6.99 17.03
CA GLU A 57 -2.57 -6.93 18.46
C GLU A 57 -1.09 -7.26 18.75
N CYS A 58 -0.30 -7.61 17.74
CA CYS A 58 1.10 -8.00 17.91
C CYS A 58 1.98 -6.77 18.17
N ALA A 59 2.65 -6.74 19.33
CA ALA A 59 3.66 -5.74 19.62
C ALA A 59 4.89 -5.88 18.70
N THR A 60 5.58 -4.78 18.45
CA THR A 60 6.85 -4.77 17.70
C THR A 60 7.86 -5.71 18.36
N TYR A 61 8.48 -6.58 17.56
CA TYR A 61 9.55 -7.46 18.03
C TYR A 61 10.76 -6.63 18.51
N LYS A 62 11.38 -7.05 19.62
CA LYS A 62 12.54 -6.37 20.24
C LYS A 62 13.86 -6.90 19.71
#